data_AF-A0A0E0PLA1-F1
#
_entry.id   AF-A0A0E0PLA1-F1
#
_cell.length_a   1.000
_cell.length_b   1.000
_cell.length_c   1.000
_cell.angle_alpha   90.00
_cell.angle_beta   90.00
_cell.angle_gamma   90.00
#
_symmetry.space_group_name_H-M   'P 1'
#
loop_
_entity.id
_entity.type
_entity.pdbx_description
1 polymer ?
#
loop_
_entity_poly.entity_id
_entity_poly.type
_entity_poly.pdbx_seq_one_letter_code
_entity_poly.pdbx_strand_id
1 'polypeptide(L)'
;MALPLHDATTSPSDPDDLGGGGEEEEERLASKPLLSSPSTYPSAGTEEGVEELELDRRYAPYARRDAYGAMGRGPLGAAGAGRLAVGAAVLFPLRLAAGVLVLVAYYLVCRVCTLRVEEEEREGGGGGAAGEVEGDGYARLEGWRREGVVRCGRALARAMLFVFGFYWIREYDCRFPDAEDEHQEQSKELGRPGAVVSNHVSYVDILYHMSSSFPSFVAKRSVARLPMVGLISKCLGCIFVQRESKTSDFKGVSGAVTERIQRAHQQKNSPMMLLFPEGTTTNGDYLLPFKTGAFLAKAPVKPVILRYPYKRFSPAWDSMSGARHVFLLLCQFVNNLEVIHLPVYYPSEQEKEDPKLYANNVRKLMAVEGNLILSDLGLAEKRVYHAALNGNNSLPRALHQKDD
;
A
#
# COMPACT_ATOMS: atom_id res chain seq x y z
N MET A 1 -61.95 -30.70 4.07
CA MET A 1 -61.42 -31.94 4.68
C MET A 1 -60.01 -31.60 5.14
N ALA A 2 -59.83 -31.06 6.34
CA ALA A 2 -59.85 -31.74 7.65
C ALA A 2 -58.64 -32.67 7.85
N LEU A 3 -57.77 -32.27 8.79
CA LEU A 3 -56.55 -32.91 9.33
C LEU A 3 -56.83 -34.30 9.94
N PRO A 4 -55.80 -35.09 10.37
CA PRO A 4 -55.04 -34.88 11.64
C PRO A 4 -53.51 -35.10 11.48
N LEU A 5 -52.61 -34.37 12.14
CA LEU A 5 -52.16 -34.44 13.56
C LEU A 5 -51.75 -35.84 14.04
N HIS A 6 -50.45 -36.04 14.26
CA HIS A 6 -49.95 -36.76 15.44
C HIS A 6 -48.55 -36.27 15.82
N ASP A 7 -48.44 -35.92 17.10
CA ASP A 7 -47.28 -35.48 17.85
C ASP A 7 -46.97 -36.60 18.86
N ALA A 8 -45.69 -36.88 19.15
CA ALA A 8 -45.24 -37.60 20.34
C ALA A 8 -43.69 -37.66 20.44
N THR A 9 -43.17 -36.70 21.19
CA THR A 9 -42.03 -36.76 22.12
C THR A 9 -41.47 -38.12 22.54
N THR A 10 -40.15 -38.28 22.47
CA THR A 10 -39.30 -38.86 23.56
C THR A 10 -37.84 -38.40 23.43
N SER A 11 -37.31 -37.81 24.49
CA SER A 11 -35.89 -37.75 24.90
C SER A 11 -35.83 -38.27 26.36
N PRO A 12 -34.67 -38.47 27.02
CA PRO A 12 -33.28 -38.62 26.57
C PRO A 12 -32.62 -39.92 27.13
N SER A 13 -31.50 -40.37 26.55
CA SER A 13 -30.56 -41.27 27.27
C SER A 13 -29.18 -41.25 26.60
N ASP A 14 -28.29 -40.43 27.15
CA ASP A 14 -26.84 -40.67 27.22
C ASP A 14 -26.56 -41.44 28.53
N PRO A 15 -25.46 -42.22 28.69
CA PRO A 15 -24.12 -41.85 28.22
C PRO A 15 -23.21 -42.98 27.71
N ASP A 16 -22.05 -42.54 27.23
CA ASP A 16 -20.79 -43.28 27.12
C ASP A 16 -20.68 -44.37 26.04
N ASP A 17 -20.19 -43.98 24.86
CA ASP A 17 -19.09 -44.74 24.25
C ASP A 17 -18.09 -43.81 23.55
N LEU A 18 -16.86 -43.86 24.03
CA LEU A 18 -15.69 -43.13 23.58
C LEU A 18 -15.02 -43.96 22.49
N GLY A 19 -14.90 -43.45 21.27
CA GLY A 19 -14.05 -44.12 20.29
C GLY A 19 -13.99 -43.51 18.90
N GLY A 20 -12.93 -42.74 18.66
CA GLY A 20 -12.26 -42.70 17.34
C GLY A 20 -12.92 -41.85 16.25
N GLY A 21 -12.63 -40.56 16.25
CA GLY A 21 -12.91 -39.68 15.11
C GLY A 21 -11.96 -38.48 14.97
N GLY A 22 -10.84 -38.49 15.70
CA GLY A 22 -9.93 -37.33 15.82
C GLY A 22 -8.79 -37.25 14.81
N GLU A 23 -8.63 -38.22 13.91
CA GLU A 23 -7.45 -38.29 13.04
C GLU A 23 -7.70 -37.86 11.58
N GLU A 24 -8.95 -37.74 11.12
CA GLU A 24 -9.24 -37.41 9.71
C GLU A 24 -9.48 -35.91 9.44
N GLU A 25 -9.69 -35.09 10.47
CA GLU A 25 -9.89 -33.63 10.31
C GLU A 25 -8.57 -32.84 10.42
N GLU A 26 -7.55 -33.40 11.07
CA GLU A 26 -6.21 -32.81 11.19
C GLU A 26 -5.38 -32.98 9.90
N GLU A 27 -5.67 -33.99 9.08
CA GLU A 27 -4.92 -34.29 7.85
C GLU A 27 -5.31 -33.40 6.64
N ARG A 28 -6.49 -32.73 6.67
CA ARG A 28 -6.90 -31.78 5.61
C ARG A 28 -6.33 -30.37 5.76
N LEU A 29 -5.81 -30.00 6.94
CA LEU A 29 -5.10 -28.74 7.14
C LEU A 29 -3.60 -28.82 6.79
N ALA A 30 -3.04 -30.02 6.62
CA ALA A 30 -1.61 -30.24 6.41
C ALA A 30 -1.14 -30.12 4.94
N SER A 31 -2.03 -29.88 3.97
CA SER A 31 -1.67 -29.81 2.55
C SER A 31 -1.83 -28.40 1.96
N LYS A 32 -0.98 -27.46 2.38
CA LYS A 32 -0.73 -26.18 1.68
C LYS A 32 0.78 -25.93 1.61
N PRO A 33 1.28 -25.35 0.49
CA PRO A 33 2.67 -25.51 0.09
C PRO A 33 3.59 -24.89 1.13
N LEU A 34 4.41 -25.76 1.72
CA LEU A 34 5.58 -25.44 2.51
C LEU A 34 6.31 -24.27 1.86
N LEU A 35 6.59 -23.25 2.68
CA LEU A 35 7.60 -22.22 2.42
C LEU A 35 8.73 -22.86 1.61
N SER A 36 8.88 -22.41 0.37
CA SER A 36 9.98 -22.86 -0.47
C SER A 36 11.26 -22.72 0.33
N SER A 37 12.00 -23.82 0.43
CA SER A 37 13.27 -23.98 1.13
C SER A 37 14.13 -22.72 1.01
N PRO A 38 14.84 -22.30 2.07
CA PRO A 38 15.64 -21.09 2.01
C PRO A 38 16.64 -21.21 0.87
N SER A 39 16.50 -20.33 -0.13
CA SER A 39 17.51 -20.11 -1.13
C SER A 39 18.80 -19.76 -0.41
N THR A 40 19.82 -20.60 -0.59
CA THR A 40 21.20 -20.51 -0.13
C THR A 40 21.56 -19.17 0.52
N TYR A 41 21.50 -19.13 1.85
CA TYR A 41 22.17 -18.11 2.64
C TYR A 41 23.69 -18.23 2.42
N PRO A 42 24.46 -17.14 2.47
CA PRO A 42 25.87 -17.26 2.77
C PRO A 42 25.98 -17.95 4.14
N SER A 43 26.85 -18.95 4.26
CA SER A 43 27.09 -19.59 5.55
C SER A 43 27.40 -18.52 6.59
N ALA A 44 26.73 -18.57 7.74
CA ALA A 44 27.00 -17.75 8.92
C ALA A 44 28.36 -18.10 9.55
N GLY A 45 29.44 -17.98 8.77
CA GLY A 45 30.79 -18.39 9.12
C GLY A 45 31.78 -17.23 9.24
N THR A 46 31.36 -15.98 8.97
CA THR A 46 32.18 -14.77 9.10
C THR A 46 31.51 -13.78 10.07
N GLU A 47 32.30 -13.06 10.87
CA GLU A 47 31.79 -12.06 11.83
C GLU A 47 30.88 -11.02 11.17
N GLU A 48 31.25 -10.55 9.97
CA GLU A 48 30.44 -9.61 9.17
C GLU A 48 29.04 -10.17 8.82
N GLY A 49 28.93 -11.48 8.55
CA GLY A 49 27.65 -12.11 8.23
C GLY A 49 26.74 -12.25 9.45
N VAL A 50 27.31 -12.36 10.65
CA VAL A 50 26.55 -12.39 11.91
C VAL A 50 26.03 -11.00 12.25
N GLU A 51 26.85 -9.96 12.11
CA GLU A 51 26.44 -8.56 12.33
C GLU A 51 25.32 -8.12 11.37
N GLU A 52 25.40 -8.50 10.09
CA GLU A 52 24.35 -8.20 9.11
C GLU A 52 23.02 -8.88 9.47
N LEU A 53 23.07 -10.15 9.92
CA LEU A 53 21.90 -10.89 10.38
C LEU A 53 21.28 -10.27 11.64
N GLU A 54 22.09 -9.81 12.58
CA GLU A 54 21.62 -9.10 13.78
C GLU A 54 20.98 -7.76 13.43
N LEU A 55 21.58 -7.00 12.51
CA LEU A 55 21.03 -5.76 12.01
C LEU A 55 19.66 -5.99 11.34
N ASP A 56 19.56 -7.00 10.47
CA ASP A 56 18.32 -7.37 9.81
C ASP A 56 17.24 -7.84 10.79
N ARG A 57 17.61 -8.53 11.88
CA ARG A 57 16.67 -8.88 12.95
C ARG A 57 16.17 -7.64 13.69
N ARG A 58 17.07 -6.70 14.00
CA ARG A 58 16.72 -5.46 14.69
C ARG A 58 15.82 -4.55 13.86
N TYR A 59 16.00 -4.55 12.54
CA TYR A 59 15.25 -3.74 11.58
C TYR A 59 14.39 -4.59 10.65
N ALA A 60 13.80 -5.66 11.19
CA ALA A 60 13.07 -6.68 10.42
C ALA A 60 12.02 -6.16 9.41
N PRO A 61 11.23 -5.11 9.67
CA PRO A 61 10.31 -4.52 8.69
C PRO A 61 10.96 -3.98 7.41
N TYR A 62 12.27 -3.74 7.43
CA TYR A 62 13.03 -3.15 6.33
C TYR A 62 14.02 -4.12 5.71
N ALA A 63 14.21 -5.30 6.33
CA ALA A 63 15.12 -6.32 5.85
C ALA A 63 14.60 -6.97 4.57
N ARG A 64 15.49 -7.08 3.57
CA ARG A 64 15.20 -7.71 2.27
C ARG A 64 15.62 -9.17 2.30
N ARG A 65 14.68 -10.06 1.97
CA ARG A 65 14.87 -11.52 2.00
C ARG A 65 14.63 -12.17 0.65
N ASP A 66 15.27 -11.62 -0.39
CA ASP A 66 15.15 -12.13 -1.75
C ASP A 66 16.51 -12.62 -2.28
N ALA A 67 16.53 -13.20 -3.48
CA ALA A 67 17.73 -13.79 -4.07
C ALA A 67 18.84 -12.77 -4.36
N TYR A 68 18.56 -11.47 -4.28
CA TYR A 68 19.50 -10.39 -4.53
C TYR A 68 20.04 -9.78 -3.23
N GLY A 69 19.63 -10.26 -2.05
CA GLY A 69 20.15 -9.86 -0.75
C GLY A 69 20.00 -8.37 -0.43
N ALA A 70 20.70 -7.91 0.62
CA ALA A 70 20.68 -6.52 1.05
C ALA A 70 21.06 -5.57 -0.10
N MET A 71 20.31 -4.47 -0.23
CA MET A 71 20.50 -3.45 -1.28
C MET A 71 20.44 -3.99 -2.73
N GLY A 72 20.03 -5.25 -2.95
CA GLY A 72 20.14 -5.91 -4.25
C GLY A 72 21.60 -6.14 -4.69
N ARG A 73 22.52 -6.39 -3.74
CA ARG A 73 23.97 -6.61 -3.95
C ARG A 73 24.44 -8.02 -3.59
N GLY A 74 23.54 -8.87 -3.12
CA GLY A 74 23.84 -10.23 -2.72
C GLY A 74 24.44 -11.05 -3.86
N PRO A 75 25.31 -12.03 -3.53
CA PRO A 75 25.93 -12.89 -4.53
C PRO A 75 24.88 -13.75 -5.23
N LEU A 76 24.96 -13.82 -6.56
CA LEU A 76 24.11 -14.69 -7.37
C LEU A 76 24.91 -15.90 -7.85
N GLY A 77 24.36 -17.10 -7.66
CA GLY A 77 24.90 -18.30 -8.31
C GLY A 77 24.78 -18.21 -9.84
N ALA A 78 25.54 -19.04 -10.57
CA ALA A 78 25.63 -19.00 -12.03
C ALA A 78 24.26 -19.01 -12.75
N ALA A 79 23.33 -19.85 -12.29
CA ALA A 79 21.97 -19.90 -12.85
C ALA A 79 21.15 -18.62 -12.60
N GLY A 80 21.36 -17.96 -11.46
CA GLY A 80 20.72 -16.67 -11.14
C GLY A 80 21.29 -15.54 -12.00
N ALA A 81 22.61 -15.50 -12.13
CA ALA A 81 23.31 -14.54 -12.99
C ALA A 81 22.91 -14.68 -14.46
N GLY A 82 22.86 -15.91 -14.99
CA GLY A 82 22.43 -16.16 -16.38
C GLY A 82 20.99 -15.72 -16.64
N ARG A 83 20.06 -15.98 -15.71
CA ARG A 83 18.67 -15.51 -15.81
C ARG A 83 18.56 -13.98 -15.79
N LEU A 84 19.31 -13.34 -14.89
CA LEU A 84 19.34 -11.88 -14.84
C LEU A 84 19.92 -11.30 -16.13
N ALA A 85 20.97 -11.90 -16.68
CA ALA A 85 21.58 -11.47 -17.95
C ALA A 85 20.58 -11.55 -19.12
N VAL A 86 19.82 -12.64 -19.23
CA VAL A 86 18.74 -12.77 -20.22
C VAL A 86 17.65 -11.71 -20.00
N GLY A 87 17.21 -11.53 -18.76
CA GLY A 87 16.23 -10.49 -18.41
C GLY A 87 16.70 -9.08 -18.76
N ALA A 88 17.98 -8.79 -18.50
CA ALA A 88 18.60 -7.51 -18.80
C ALA A 88 18.77 -7.26 -20.30
N ALA A 89 19.08 -8.30 -21.08
CA ALA A 89 19.26 -8.20 -22.52
C ALA A 89 17.93 -8.11 -23.29
N VAL A 90 16.88 -8.77 -22.81
CA VAL A 90 15.62 -8.93 -23.55
C VAL A 90 14.47 -8.17 -22.90
N LEU A 91 14.15 -8.48 -21.65
CA LEU A 91 12.94 -7.95 -20.98
C LEU A 91 13.10 -6.48 -20.60
N PHE A 92 14.25 -6.11 -20.04
CA PHE A 92 14.50 -4.76 -19.57
C PHE A 92 14.35 -3.69 -20.67
N PRO A 93 15.06 -3.74 -21.83
CA PRO A 93 14.93 -2.70 -22.84
C PRO A 93 13.52 -2.61 -23.41
N LEU A 94 12.88 -3.76 -23.66
CA LEU A 94 11.51 -3.82 -24.19
C LEU A 94 10.51 -3.18 -23.22
N ARG A 95 10.57 -3.54 -21.93
CA ARG A 95 9.65 -3.02 -20.92
C ARG A 95 9.96 -1.59 -20.52
N LEU A 96 11.22 -1.18 -20.53
CA LEU A 96 11.58 0.22 -20.31
C LEU A 96 11.00 1.09 -21.43
N ALA A 97 11.15 0.70 -22.69
CA ALA A 97 10.56 1.41 -23.82
C ALA A 97 9.02 1.44 -23.71
N ALA A 98 8.38 0.30 -23.47
CA ALA A 98 6.93 0.23 -23.29
C ALA A 98 6.44 1.08 -22.11
N GLY A 99 7.14 1.06 -20.98
CA GLY A 99 6.81 1.86 -19.80
C GLY A 99 6.94 3.36 -20.06
N VAL A 100 8.01 3.79 -20.76
CA VAL A 100 8.16 5.18 -21.19
C VAL A 100 7.03 5.59 -22.14
N LEU A 101 6.64 4.74 -23.08
CA LEU A 101 5.51 5.01 -23.97
C LEU A 101 4.18 5.19 -23.22
N VAL A 102 3.89 4.31 -22.24
CA VAL A 102 2.69 4.44 -21.39
C VAL A 102 2.73 5.74 -20.58
N LEU A 103 3.90 6.10 -20.03
CA LEU A 103 4.07 7.34 -19.26
C LEU A 103 3.87 8.58 -20.13
N VAL A 104 4.48 8.61 -21.33
CA VAL A 104 4.33 9.70 -22.30
C VAL A 104 2.88 9.80 -22.76
N ALA A 105 2.23 8.68 -23.09
CA ALA A 105 0.83 8.67 -23.47
C ALA A 105 -0.06 9.30 -22.38
N TYR A 106 0.16 8.92 -21.11
CA TYR A 106 -0.64 9.48 -20.03
C TYR A 106 -0.33 10.96 -19.78
N TYR A 107 0.94 11.34 -19.85
CA TYR A 107 1.35 12.74 -19.79
C TYR A 107 0.67 13.59 -20.86
N LEU A 108 0.60 13.11 -22.11
CA LEU A 108 -0.08 13.81 -23.20
C LEU A 108 -1.59 13.95 -22.94
N VAL A 109 -2.25 12.91 -22.43
CA VAL A 109 -3.66 13.00 -22.02
C VAL A 109 -3.87 14.09 -20.97
N CYS A 110 -3.05 14.07 -19.91
CA CYS A 110 -3.08 15.10 -18.88
C CYS A 110 -2.83 16.49 -19.47
N ARG A 111 -1.79 16.63 -20.30
CA ARG A 111 -1.42 17.90 -20.96
C ARG A 111 -2.58 18.47 -21.76
N VAL A 112 -3.20 17.67 -22.63
CA VAL A 112 -4.36 18.07 -23.45
C VAL A 112 -5.54 18.50 -22.58
N CYS A 113 -5.81 17.75 -21.50
CA CYS A 113 -6.90 18.08 -20.59
C CYS A 113 -6.64 19.34 -19.76
N THR A 114 -5.37 19.76 -19.59
CA THR A 114 -4.99 20.91 -18.76
C THR A 114 -4.61 22.16 -19.56
N LEU A 115 -4.52 22.11 -20.90
CA LEU A 115 -4.08 23.25 -21.74
C LEU A 115 -4.77 24.58 -21.42
N ARG A 116 -6.11 24.59 -21.28
CA ARG A 116 -6.86 25.83 -20.99
C ARG A 116 -6.75 26.30 -19.54
N VAL A 117 -6.51 25.39 -18.59
CA VAL A 117 -6.38 25.75 -17.17
C VAL A 117 -5.08 26.51 -16.94
N GLU A 118 -4.00 26.12 -17.62
CA GLU A 118 -2.74 26.86 -17.56
C GLU A 118 -2.82 28.23 -18.25
N GLU A 119 -3.62 28.38 -19.30
CA GLU A 119 -3.87 29.68 -19.96
C GLU A 119 -4.64 30.63 -19.01
N GLU A 120 -5.69 30.16 -18.37
CA GLU A 120 -6.49 30.93 -17.40
C GLU A 120 -5.68 31.33 -16.15
N GLU A 121 -4.86 30.44 -15.59
CA GLU A 121 -3.95 30.76 -14.47
C GLU A 121 -2.88 31.80 -14.86
N ARG A 122 -2.47 31.84 -16.14
CA ARG A 122 -1.45 32.75 -16.66
C ARG A 122 -2.02 34.13 -17.03
N GLU A 123 -3.27 34.18 -17.51
CA GLU A 123 -3.97 35.42 -17.88
C GLU A 123 -4.65 36.09 -16.67
N GLY A 124 -5.07 35.32 -15.67
CA GLY A 124 -5.77 35.81 -14.47
C GLY A 124 -4.93 36.55 -13.42
N GLY A 125 -3.64 36.82 -13.68
CA GLY A 125 -2.76 37.55 -12.78
C GLY A 125 -2.57 36.84 -11.44
N GLY A 126 -1.57 35.95 -11.36
CA GLY A 126 -1.22 35.16 -10.17
C GLY A 126 -0.80 36.00 -8.95
N GLY A 127 -1.77 36.64 -8.31
CA GLY A 127 -1.75 37.22 -6.97
C GLY A 127 -2.66 36.43 -6.03
N GLY A 128 -2.68 35.10 -6.15
CA GLY A 128 -3.36 34.21 -5.22
C GLY A 128 -2.61 34.20 -3.89
N ALA A 129 -3.33 34.51 -2.80
CA ALA A 129 -2.81 34.61 -1.45
C ALA A 129 -1.95 33.41 -1.04
N ALA A 130 -0.88 33.68 -0.30
CA ALA A 130 -0.04 32.69 0.37
C ALA A 130 -0.89 31.82 1.32
N GLY A 131 -1.44 30.72 0.79
CA GLY A 131 -2.35 29.84 1.54
C GLY A 131 -2.93 28.68 0.72
N GLU A 132 -2.95 28.76 -0.61
CA GLU A 132 -3.41 27.65 -1.44
C GLU A 132 -2.39 26.50 -1.48
N VAL A 133 -2.85 25.29 -1.12
CA VAL A 133 -2.05 24.07 -1.18
C VAL A 133 -1.72 23.79 -2.65
N GLU A 134 -0.42 23.81 -3.01
CA GLU A 134 0.07 23.37 -4.33
C GLU A 134 -0.63 22.05 -4.72
N GLY A 135 -1.45 22.06 -5.76
CA GLY A 135 -2.22 20.89 -6.23
C GLY A 135 -3.74 21.02 -6.20
N ASP A 136 -4.31 22.08 -5.62
CA ASP A 136 -5.77 22.24 -5.55
C ASP A 136 -6.41 22.72 -6.88
N GLY A 137 -5.68 23.51 -7.69
CA GLY A 137 -6.17 23.98 -9.00
C GLY A 137 -6.54 22.87 -9.98
N TYR A 138 -5.85 21.72 -9.92
CA TYR A 138 -6.10 20.57 -10.80
C TYR A 138 -7.25 19.68 -10.33
N ALA A 139 -7.68 19.81 -9.07
CA ALA A 139 -8.91 19.19 -8.57
C ALA A 139 -10.19 19.84 -9.15
N ARG A 140 -10.07 20.99 -9.85
CA ARG A 140 -11.16 21.70 -10.55
C ARG A 140 -11.37 21.24 -12.00
N LEU A 141 -10.68 20.21 -12.48
CA LEU A 141 -11.07 19.61 -13.76
C LEU A 141 -12.52 19.12 -13.64
N GLU A 142 -13.40 19.57 -14.52
CA GLU A 142 -14.82 19.19 -14.53
C GLU A 142 -15.22 18.56 -15.87
N GLY A 143 -16.37 17.87 -15.85
CA GLY A 143 -16.96 17.26 -17.03
C GLY A 143 -16.06 16.25 -17.74
N TRP A 144 -16.01 16.33 -19.07
CA TRP A 144 -15.34 15.36 -19.92
C TRP A 144 -13.82 15.29 -19.72
N ARG A 145 -13.18 16.39 -19.29
CA ARG A 145 -11.72 16.44 -19.08
C ARG A 145 -11.31 15.60 -17.88
N ARG A 146 -12.03 15.77 -16.76
CA ARG A 146 -11.82 14.95 -15.57
C ARG A 146 -12.09 13.49 -15.88
N GLU A 147 -13.20 13.20 -16.55
CA GLU A 147 -13.55 11.83 -16.92
C GLU A 147 -12.48 11.20 -17.82
N GLY A 148 -11.95 11.97 -18.79
CA GLY A 148 -10.85 11.53 -19.66
C GLY A 148 -9.58 11.21 -18.87
N VAL A 149 -9.15 12.10 -17.97
CA VAL A 149 -7.97 11.86 -17.11
C VAL A 149 -8.15 10.62 -16.24
N VAL A 150 -9.32 10.42 -15.65
CA VAL A 150 -9.63 9.28 -14.78
C VAL A 150 -9.66 7.98 -15.58
N ARG A 151 -10.44 7.91 -16.67
CA ARG A 151 -10.57 6.69 -17.48
C ARG A 151 -9.24 6.27 -18.10
N CYS A 152 -8.55 7.21 -18.75
CA CYS A 152 -7.23 6.95 -19.33
C CYS A 152 -6.21 6.61 -18.25
N GLY A 153 -6.23 7.31 -17.12
CA GLY A 153 -5.34 7.04 -16.01
C GLY A 153 -5.50 5.64 -15.42
N ARG A 154 -6.74 5.17 -15.24
CA ARG A 154 -7.02 3.79 -14.81
C ARG A 154 -6.48 2.76 -15.81
N ALA A 155 -6.79 2.94 -17.09
CA ALA A 155 -6.37 2.04 -18.15
C ALA A 155 -4.83 2.00 -18.31
N LEU A 156 -4.18 3.17 -18.32
CA LEU A 156 -2.72 3.29 -18.48
C LEU A 156 -1.98 2.83 -17.22
N ALA A 157 -2.53 3.02 -16.02
CA ALA A 157 -1.98 2.43 -14.80
C ALA A 157 -2.03 0.89 -14.85
N ARG A 158 -3.15 0.31 -15.32
CA ARG A 158 -3.25 -1.15 -15.52
C ARG A 158 -2.28 -1.65 -16.59
N ALA A 159 -2.10 -0.90 -17.68
CA ALA A 159 -1.12 -1.20 -18.71
C ALA A 159 0.32 -1.14 -18.16
N MET A 160 0.65 -0.13 -17.34
CA MET A 160 1.96 -0.03 -16.68
C MET A 160 2.23 -1.23 -15.77
N LEU A 161 1.23 -1.67 -14.98
CA LEU A 161 1.33 -2.90 -14.18
C LEU A 161 1.62 -4.12 -15.05
N PHE A 162 0.95 -4.24 -16.20
CA PHE A 162 1.22 -5.30 -17.17
C PHE A 162 2.66 -5.25 -17.71
N VAL A 163 3.16 -4.05 -18.05
CA VAL A 163 4.56 -3.85 -18.46
C VAL A 163 5.53 -4.27 -17.35
N PHE A 164 5.20 -4.02 -16.09
CA PHE A 164 6.00 -4.44 -14.94
C PHE A 164 5.87 -5.95 -14.63
N GLY A 165 5.13 -6.72 -15.43
CA GLY A 165 4.97 -8.16 -15.25
C GLY A 165 3.86 -8.56 -14.27
N PHE A 166 3.04 -7.62 -13.81
CA PHE A 166 1.83 -7.89 -13.02
C PHE A 166 0.65 -8.21 -13.95
N TYR A 167 0.73 -9.38 -14.57
CA TYR A 167 -0.28 -9.85 -15.51
C TYR A 167 -1.59 -10.18 -14.79
N TRP A 168 -1.49 -10.81 -13.63
CA TRP A 168 -2.60 -11.29 -12.82
C TRP A 168 -2.59 -10.58 -11.47
N ILE A 169 -3.72 -10.00 -11.09
CA ILE A 169 -3.94 -9.38 -9.79
C ILE A 169 -5.10 -10.17 -9.17
N ARG A 170 -4.84 -10.80 -8.02
CA ARG A 170 -5.87 -11.57 -7.31
C ARG A 170 -6.48 -10.66 -6.25
N GLU A 171 -7.78 -10.46 -6.33
CA GLU A 171 -8.52 -9.63 -5.38
C GLU A 171 -9.42 -10.54 -4.53
N TYR A 172 -9.37 -10.34 -3.22
CA TYR A 172 -10.16 -11.06 -2.23
C TYR A 172 -11.00 -10.03 -1.44
N ASP A 173 -12.29 -10.26 -1.28
CA ASP A 173 -13.15 -9.46 -0.43
C ASP A 173 -13.40 -10.21 0.89
N CYS A 174 -12.86 -9.70 1.99
CA CYS A 174 -13.23 -10.22 3.31
C CYS A 174 -14.66 -9.76 3.63
N ARG A 175 -15.49 -10.69 4.10
CA ARG A 175 -16.79 -10.41 4.71
C ARG A 175 -16.69 -10.81 6.18
N PHE A 176 -17.15 -9.95 7.09
CA PHE A 176 -17.17 -10.32 8.50
C PHE A 176 -18.21 -11.44 8.71
N PRO A 177 -17.86 -12.55 9.41
CA PRO A 177 -18.76 -13.69 9.61
C PRO A 177 -20.08 -13.37 10.31
N ASP A 178 -20.11 -12.31 11.13
CA ASP A 178 -21.31 -11.89 11.89
C ASP A 178 -22.20 -10.90 11.12
N ALA A 179 -21.89 -10.63 9.84
CA ALA A 179 -22.74 -9.84 8.98
C ALA A 179 -23.75 -10.76 8.28
N GLU A 180 -24.77 -11.20 9.01
CA GLU A 180 -26.03 -11.63 8.39
C GLU A 180 -26.52 -10.53 7.42
N ASP A 181 -27.29 -10.92 6.41
CA ASP A 181 -27.68 -10.13 5.23
C ASP A 181 -28.22 -8.69 5.50
N GLU A 182 -28.52 -8.34 6.75
CA GLU A 182 -28.88 -6.99 7.22
C GLU A 182 -27.80 -5.92 6.94
N HIS A 183 -26.51 -6.28 7.03
CA HIS A 183 -25.43 -5.30 6.84
C HIS A 183 -25.26 -4.84 5.38
N GLN A 184 -25.80 -5.57 4.40
CA GLN A 184 -25.72 -5.18 3.00
C GLN A 184 -26.74 -4.07 2.65
N GLU A 185 -27.90 -4.06 3.31
CA GLU A 185 -28.83 -2.92 3.27
C GLU A 185 -28.34 -1.74 4.11
N GLN A 186 -27.82 -2.00 5.31
CA GLN A 186 -27.18 -0.96 6.13
C GLN A 186 -25.97 -0.31 5.43
N SER A 187 -25.15 -1.06 4.68
CA SER A 187 -24.01 -0.48 3.92
C SER A 187 -24.45 0.49 2.81
N LYS A 188 -25.69 0.36 2.31
CA LYS A 188 -26.29 1.33 1.37
C LYS A 188 -26.78 2.59 2.09
N GLU A 189 -27.16 2.49 3.37
CA GLU A 189 -27.56 3.63 4.20
C GLU A 189 -26.37 4.36 4.88
N LEU A 190 -25.29 3.64 5.23
CA LEU A 190 -24.17 4.13 6.05
C LEU A 190 -23.12 5.00 5.30
N GLY A 191 -23.41 5.43 4.09
CA GLY A 191 -22.58 6.40 3.35
C GLY A 191 -21.23 5.85 2.85
N ARG A 192 -20.62 6.59 1.93
CA ARG A 192 -19.36 6.22 1.27
C ARG A 192 -18.17 6.42 2.22
N PRO A 193 -17.15 5.53 2.28
CA PRO A 193 -15.95 5.80 3.09
C PRO A 193 -15.26 7.11 2.67
N GLY A 194 -14.74 7.85 3.65
CA GLY A 194 -14.03 9.11 3.39
C GLY A 194 -12.62 8.90 2.82
N ALA A 195 -11.98 7.78 3.17
CA ALA A 195 -10.63 7.45 2.70
C ALA A 195 -10.45 5.95 2.48
N VAL A 196 -9.53 5.60 1.59
CA VAL A 196 -8.93 4.28 1.50
C VAL A 196 -7.62 4.31 2.31
N VAL A 197 -7.42 3.29 3.14
CA VAL A 197 -6.20 3.12 3.94
C VAL A 197 -5.52 1.85 3.48
N SER A 198 -4.25 1.93 3.11
CA SER A 198 -3.49 0.77 2.59
C SER A 198 -2.15 0.64 3.28
N ASN A 199 -1.67 -0.60 3.44
CA ASN A 199 -0.26 -0.81 3.75
C ASN A 199 0.60 -0.33 2.58
N HIS A 200 1.85 0.02 2.86
CA HIS A 200 2.77 0.54 1.85
C HIS A 200 3.99 -0.34 1.72
N VAL A 201 4.12 -0.99 0.57
CA VAL A 201 5.18 -1.95 0.29
C VAL A 201 6.05 -1.44 -0.86
N SER A 202 5.46 -0.81 -1.88
CA SER A 202 6.18 -0.38 -3.08
C SER A 202 5.56 0.85 -3.72
N TYR A 203 6.30 1.51 -4.62
CA TYR A 203 5.68 2.52 -5.48
C TYR A 203 4.65 1.89 -6.46
N VAL A 204 4.72 0.57 -6.67
CA VAL A 204 3.73 -0.20 -7.44
C VAL A 204 2.33 -0.12 -6.83
N ASP A 205 2.23 0.07 -5.52
CA ASP A 205 0.96 0.24 -4.80
C ASP A 205 0.12 1.38 -5.41
N ILE A 206 0.80 2.47 -5.80
CA ILE A 206 0.18 3.64 -6.43
C ILE A 206 -0.46 3.25 -7.76
N LEU A 207 0.24 2.47 -8.59
CA LEU A 207 -0.27 2.02 -9.88
C LEU A 207 -1.49 1.11 -9.71
N TYR A 208 -1.47 0.21 -8.72
CA TYR A 208 -2.63 -0.61 -8.40
C TYR A 208 -3.84 0.25 -8.05
N HIS A 209 -3.70 1.13 -7.06
CA HIS A 209 -4.80 1.98 -6.62
C HIS A 209 -5.28 2.94 -7.73
N MET A 210 -4.36 3.46 -8.55
CA MET A 210 -4.72 4.23 -9.76
C MET A 210 -5.56 3.41 -10.74
N SER A 211 -5.22 2.14 -10.96
CA SER A 211 -5.97 1.27 -11.87
C SER A 211 -7.34 0.85 -11.32
N SER A 212 -7.43 0.62 -10.01
CA SER A 212 -8.62 0.08 -9.34
C SER A 212 -9.66 1.14 -8.98
N SER A 213 -9.24 2.26 -8.38
CA SER A 213 -10.17 3.30 -7.88
C SER A 213 -9.80 4.73 -8.28
N PHE A 214 -8.59 4.96 -8.79
CA PHE A 214 -8.08 6.28 -9.17
C PHE A 214 -8.25 7.35 -8.07
N PRO A 215 -7.72 7.09 -6.86
CA PRO A 215 -7.86 8.02 -5.75
C PRO A 215 -6.88 9.20 -5.87
N SER A 216 -7.07 10.20 -5.02
CA SER A 216 -6.05 11.22 -4.75
C SER A 216 -5.05 10.73 -3.69
N PHE A 217 -3.81 11.22 -3.72
CA PHE A 217 -2.73 10.74 -2.84
C PHE A 217 -2.09 11.87 -2.03
N VAL A 218 -1.35 11.50 -0.99
CA VAL A 218 -0.40 12.40 -0.32
C VAL A 218 1.02 12.07 -0.80
N ALA A 219 1.67 13.00 -1.50
CA ALA A 219 2.95 12.79 -2.17
C ALA A 219 4.05 13.72 -1.63
N LYS A 220 5.33 13.35 -1.76
CA LYS A 220 6.44 14.27 -1.43
C LYS A 220 6.45 15.45 -2.40
N ARG A 221 6.80 16.65 -1.93
CA ARG A 221 6.96 17.84 -2.79
C ARG A 221 7.95 17.64 -3.94
N SER A 222 8.96 16.79 -3.77
CA SER A 222 9.90 16.43 -4.86
C SER A 222 9.22 15.72 -6.05
N VAL A 223 8.11 15.01 -5.82
CA VAL A 223 7.35 14.32 -6.89
C VAL A 223 6.75 15.32 -7.87
N ALA A 224 6.29 16.48 -7.38
CA ALA A 224 5.75 17.54 -8.22
C ALA A 224 6.76 18.09 -9.24
N ARG A 225 8.06 17.92 -8.98
CA ARG A 225 9.17 18.41 -9.81
C ARG A 225 9.69 17.36 -10.80
N LEU A 226 9.20 16.13 -10.74
CA LEU A 226 9.64 15.08 -11.65
C LEU A 226 9.09 15.33 -13.06
N PRO A 227 9.91 15.19 -14.13
CA PRO A 227 9.44 15.31 -15.50
C PRO A 227 8.29 14.34 -15.76
N MET A 228 7.23 14.83 -16.43
CA MET A 228 5.96 14.13 -16.73
C MET A 228 5.13 13.74 -15.48
N VAL A 229 5.74 13.06 -14.52
CA VAL A 229 5.12 12.60 -13.27
C VAL A 229 4.56 13.76 -12.44
N GLY A 230 5.24 14.92 -12.45
CA GLY A 230 4.76 16.12 -11.77
C GLY A 230 3.37 16.54 -12.23
N LEU A 231 3.14 16.67 -13.55
CA LEU A 231 1.84 17.02 -14.11
C LEU A 231 0.78 15.95 -13.82
N ILE A 232 1.14 14.67 -13.99
CA ILE A 232 0.25 13.54 -13.69
C ILE A 232 -0.18 13.57 -12.21
N SER A 233 0.76 13.78 -11.29
CA SER A 233 0.48 13.85 -9.85
C SER A 233 -0.42 15.03 -9.47
N LYS A 234 -0.31 16.16 -10.19
CA LYS A 234 -1.24 17.28 -10.05
C LYS A 234 -2.64 16.91 -10.56
N CYS A 235 -2.75 16.26 -11.73
CA CYS A 235 -4.02 15.79 -12.28
C CYS A 235 -4.72 14.73 -11.41
N LEU A 236 -3.96 13.95 -10.63
CA LEU A 236 -4.47 13.04 -9.60
C LEU A 236 -5.03 13.78 -8.38
N GLY A 237 -4.81 15.09 -8.26
CA GLY A 237 -5.17 15.88 -7.09
C GLY A 237 -4.30 15.58 -5.87
N CYS A 238 -3.01 15.24 -6.06
CA CYS A 238 -2.13 14.94 -4.93
C CYS A 238 -1.96 16.15 -3.99
N ILE A 239 -1.98 15.91 -2.68
CA ILE A 239 -1.48 16.87 -1.68
C ILE A 239 0.03 16.67 -1.57
N PHE A 240 0.81 17.72 -1.81
CA PHE A 240 2.26 17.67 -1.67
C PHE A 240 2.70 18.04 -0.25
N VAL A 241 3.59 17.21 0.32
CA VAL A 241 4.12 17.37 1.67
C VAL A 241 5.64 17.44 1.66
N GLN A 242 6.19 18.32 2.49
CA GLN A 242 7.62 18.33 2.80
C GLN A 242 7.80 17.62 4.13
N ARG A 243 8.46 16.45 4.12
CA ARG A 243 8.60 15.62 5.33
C ARG A 243 9.79 16.02 6.18
N GLU A 244 10.59 16.99 5.70
CA GLU A 244 11.83 17.46 6.31
C GLU A 244 11.67 18.74 7.17
N SER A 245 10.54 19.47 7.11
CA SER A 245 10.34 20.69 7.90
C SER A 245 9.65 20.39 9.24
N LYS A 246 10.24 20.87 10.35
CA LYS A 246 9.87 20.44 11.72
C LYS A 246 8.78 21.27 12.41
N THR A 247 8.27 22.40 11.88
CA THR A 247 7.60 23.34 12.81
C THR A 247 6.35 24.11 12.37
N SER A 248 5.92 24.17 11.11
CA SER A 248 4.71 24.95 10.72
C SER A 248 3.76 24.27 9.74
N ASP A 249 4.28 23.61 8.70
CA ASP A 249 3.45 23.16 7.57
C ASP A 249 2.62 21.91 7.88
N PHE A 250 3.00 21.12 8.90
CA PHE A 250 2.32 19.86 9.22
C PHE A 250 0.86 20.07 9.64
N LYS A 251 0.54 21.17 10.34
CA LYS A 251 -0.84 21.52 10.71
C LYS A 251 -1.70 21.85 9.48
N GLY A 252 -1.13 22.52 8.48
CA GLY A 252 -1.81 22.83 7.22
C GLY A 252 -2.12 21.59 6.40
N VAL A 253 -1.14 20.68 6.28
CA VAL A 253 -1.32 19.40 5.58
C VAL A 253 -2.39 18.53 6.22
N SER A 254 -2.38 18.37 7.56
CA SER A 254 -3.39 17.57 8.25
C SER A 254 -4.80 18.15 8.09
N GLY A 255 -4.93 19.48 8.07
CA GLY A 255 -6.20 20.16 7.80
C GLY A 255 -6.71 19.87 6.38
N ALA A 256 -5.86 20.05 5.37
CA ALA A 256 -6.21 19.81 3.97
C ALA A 256 -6.59 18.33 3.70
N VAL A 257 -5.87 17.39 4.30
CA VAL A 257 -6.22 15.96 4.25
C VAL A 257 -7.59 15.73 4.90
N THR A 258 -7.80 16.28 6.10
CA THR A 258 -9.05 16.12 6.85
C THR A 258 -10.25 16.66 6.06
N GLU A 259 -10.14 17.86 5.52
CA GLU A 259 -11.17 18.50 4.71
C GLU A 259 -11.52 17.68 3.46
N ARG A 260 -10.51 17.16 2.75
CA ARG A 260 -10.74 16.33 1.55
C ARG A 260 -11.37 14.98 1.88
N ILE A 261 -11.00 14.36 3.00
CA ILE A 261 -11.64 13.11 3.47
C ILE A 261 -13.11 13.37 3.81
N GLN A 262 -13.41 14.46 4.52
CA GLN A 262 -14.79 14.85 4.85
C GLN A 262 -15.59 15.14 3.57
N ARG A 263 -15.02 15.90 2.63
CA ARG A 263 -15.64 16.17 1.34
C ARG A 263 -15.92 14.88 0.56
N ALA A 264 -14.97 13.94 0.52
CA ALA A 264 -15.16 12.65 -0.15
C ALA A 264 -16.27 11.80 0.47
N HIS A 265 -16.42 11.85 1.80
CA HIS A 265 -17.49 11.18 2.53
C HIS A 265 -18.87 11.80 2.24
N GLN A 266 -18.95 13.13 2.21
CA GLN A 266 -20.21 13.88 2.05
C GLN A 266 -20.66 13.99 0.58
N GLN A 267 -19.72 14.06 -0.36
CA GLN A 267 -19.99 14.32 -1.78
C GLN A 267 -19.63 13.10 -2.64
N LYS A 268 -20.64 12.51 -3.29
CA LYS A 268 -20.46 11.35 -4.18
C LYS A 268 -19.48 11.62 -5.35
N ASN A 269 -19.41 12.86 -5.82
CA ASN A 269 -18.59 13.23 -6.98
C ASN A 269 -17.14 13.59 -6.62
N SER A 270 -16.78 13.68 -5.34
CA SER A 270 -15.41 13.97 -4.93
C SER A 270 -14.54 12.71 -4.99
N PRO A 271 -13.26 12.82 -5.39
CA PRO A 271 -12.36 11.67 -5.40
C PRO A 271 -12.08 11.23 -3.95
N MET A 272 -12.04 9.92 -3.70
CA MET A 272 -11.55 9.41 -2.42
C MET A 272 -10.07 9.72 -2.26
N MET A 273 -9.63 9.89 -1.02
CA MET A 273 -8.21 9.94 -0.70
C MET A 273 -7.69 8.55 -0.39
N LEU A 274 -6.52 8.20 -0.92
CA LEU A 274 -5.74 7.05 -0.47
C LEU A 274 -4.62 7.53 0.44
N LEU A 275 -4.53 6.92 1.62
CA LEU A 275 -3.45 7.15 2.57
C LEU A 275 -2.70 5.85 2.89
N PHE A 276 -1.39 6.01 2.99
CA PHE A 276 -0.46 5.01 3.51
C PHE A 276 -0.04 5.43 4.92
N PRO A 277 -0.76 5.03 5.97
CA PRO A 277 -0.63 5.61 7.31
C PRO A 277 0.71 5.27 7.96
N GLU A 278 1.41 4.23 7.51
CA GLU A 278 2.80 3.92 7.90
C GLU A 278 3.77 5.09 7.58
N GLY A 279 3.45 5.87 6.54
CA GLY A 279 4.25 7.01 6.10
C GLY A 279 5.59 6.66 5.47
N THR A 280 5.87 5.39 5.25
CA THR A 280 7.04 4.83 4.54
C THR A 280 6.72 3.41 4.07
N THR A 281 7.55 2.85 3.19
CA THR A 281 7.43 1.45 2.74
C THR A 281 8.10 0.46 3.69
N THR A 282 7.54 -0.75 3.79
CA THR A 282 8.13 -1.93 4.47
C THR A 282 8.47 -3.02 3.45
N ASN A 283 8.99 -4.17 3.92
CA ASN A 283 9.21 -5.37 3.13
C ASN A 283 7.92 -6.16 2.80
N GLY A 284 6.76 -5.76 3.35
CA GLY A 284 5.47 -6.38 3.10
C GLY A 284 5.02 -7.43 4.13
N ASP A 285 5.89 -7.81 5.07
CA ASP A 285 5.55 -8.77 6.15
C ASP A 285 5.11 -8.06 7.43
N TYR A 286 5.41 -6.76 7.56
CA TYR A 286 5.18 -5.96 8.75
C TYR A 286 4.30 -4.74 8.47
N LEU A 287 3.53 -4.33 9.49
CA LEU A 287 2.86 -3.03 9.56
C LEU A 287 3.53 -2.15 10.61
N LEU A 288 3.96 -0.95 10.20
CA LEU A 288 4.47 0.07 11.11
C LEU A 288 3.33 0.78 11.87
N PRO A 289 3.62 1.60 12.91
CA PRO A 289 2.61 2.40 13.58
C PRO A 289 1.94 3.36 12.61
N PHE A 290 0.60 3.41 12.64
CA PHE A 290 -0.19 4.25 11.77
C PHE A 290 -0.21 5.70 12.26
N LYS A 291 0.07 6.64 11.36
CA LYS A 291 -0.11 8.07 11.58
C LYS A 291 -1.61 8.42 11.54
N THR A 292 -1.99 9.41 12.34
CA THR A 292 -3.40 9.80 12.53
C THR A 292 -4.04 10.54 11.36
N GLY A 293 -3.28 10.90 10.32
CA GLY A 293 -3.75 11.78 9.24
C GLY A 293 -5.06 11.34 8.55
N ALA A 294 -5.25 10.03 8.32
CA ALA A 294 -6.48 9.50 7.73
C ALA A 294 -7.67 9.48 8.70
N PHE A 295 -7.39 9.54 10.01
CA PHE A 295 -8.33 9.24 11.08
C PHE A 295 -8.87 10.51 11.77
N LEU A 296 -8.19 11.66 11.60
CA LEU A 296 -8.62 12.97 12.12
C LEU A 296 -9.99 13.42 11.59
N ALA A 297 -10.38 12.95 10.40
CA ALA A 297 -11.65 13.31 9.78
C ALA A 297 -12.88 12.67 10.41
N LYS A 298 -12.70 11.69 11.32
CA LYS A 298 -13.79 10.92 11.97
C LYS A 298 -14.70 10.17 11.00
N ALA A 299 -14.34 10.14 9.72
CA ALA A 299 -15.07 9.46 8.68
C ALA A 299 -14.71 7.96 8.65
N PRO A 300 -15.60 7.10 8.13
CA PRO A 300 -15.29 5.70 7.88
C PRO A 300 -14.14 5.55 6.88
N VAL A 301 -13.30 4.53 7.06
CA VAL A 301 -12.21 4.21 6.13
C VAL A 301 -12.42 2.85 5.49
N LYS A 302 -11.94 2.66 4.25
CA LYS A 302 -11.89 1.36 3.57
C LYS A 302 -10.46 0.82 3.65
N PRO A 303 -10.16 -0.16 4.51
CA PRO A 303 -8.84 -0.76 4.56
C PRO A 303 -8.62 -1.69 3.34
N VAL A 304 -7.42 -1.63 2.77
CA VAL A 304 -6.98 -2.50 1.67
C VAL A 304 -5.57 -2.98 1.97
N ILE A 305 -5.32 -4.27 1.83
CA ILE A 305 -4.01 -4.88 2.08
C ILE A 305 -3.44 -5.37 0.75
N LEU A 306 -2.22 -4.95 0.44
CA LEU A 306 -1.44 -5.38 -0.72
C LEU A 306 -0.36 -6.35 -0.28
N ARG A 307 -0.31 -7.51 -0.93
CA ARG A 307 0.74 -8.52 -0.75
C ARG A 307 1.40 -8.82 -2.08
N TYR A 308 2.71 -9.01 -2.03
CA TYR A 308 3.52 -9.27 -3.22
C TYR A 308 4.19 -10.64 -3.12
N PRO A 309 3.49 -11.76 -3.41
CA PRO A 309 4.14 -13.06 -3.42
C PRO A 309 5.26 -13.13 -4.45
N TYR A 310 6.46 -13.49 -4.01
CA TYR A 310 7.63 -13.61 -4.88
C TYR A 310 8.36 -14.92 -4.65
N LYS A 311 9.10 -15.36 -5.67
CA LYS A 311 10.03 -16.49 -5.57
C LYS A 311 11.50 -16.09 -5.56
N ARG A 312 11.83 -14.91 -6.11
CA ARG A 312 13.24 -14.52 -6.38
C ARG A 312 13.53 -13.06 -6.09
N PHE A 313 12.68 -12.16 -6.57
CA PHE A 313 12.82 -10.72 -6.38
C PHE A 313 11.62 -10.22 -5.60
N SER A 314 11.85 -9.55 -4.47
CA SER A 314 10.78 -8.89 -3.72
C SER A 314 10.42 -7.55 -4.38
N PRO A 315 9.16 -7.34 -4.82
CA PRO A 315 8.70 -6.06 -5.34
C PRO A 315 8.65 -4.94 -4.29
N ALA A 316 8.81 -5.26 -3.00
CA ALA A 316 8.90 -4.27 -1.94
C ALA A 316 10.03 -3.27 -2.22
N TRP A 317 9.83 -2.00 -1.87
CA TRP A 317 10.85 -0.97 -1.99
C TRP A 317 11.35 -0.56 -0.60
N ASP A 318 12.11 -1.46 0.02
CA ASP A 318 12.57 -1.39 1.40
C ASP A 318 13.91 -0.66 1.57
N SER A 319 15.02 -1.24 1.12
CA SER A 319 16.42 -0.84 1.29
C SER A 319 17.11 -0.43 -0.02
N MET A 320 16.61 -0.89 -1.17
CA MET A 320 17.27 -0.72 -2.46
C MET A 320 17.12 0.68 -3.08
N SER A 321 18.11 1.12 -3.87
CA SER A 321 17.97 2.32 -4.70
C SER A 321 16.89 2.13 -5.78
N GLY A 322 16.16 3.20 -6.10
CA GLY A 322 15.04 3.13 -7.05
C GLY A 322 15.46 2.65 -8.44
N ALA A 323 16.59 3.12 -8.97
CA ALA A 323 17.07 2.70 -10.30
C ALA A 323 17.37 1.19 -10.36
N ARG A 324 18.00 0.65 -9.32
CA ARG A 324 18.28 -0.80 -9.25
C ARG A 324 17.01 -1.60 -9.07
N HIS A 325 16.10 -1.12 -8.21
CA HIS A 325 14.81 -1.78 -7.98
C HIS A 325 14.01 -1.88 -9.28
N VAL A 326 13.89 -0.78 -10.03
CA VAL A 326 13.24 -0.75 -11.35
C VAL A 326 13.91 -1.73 -12.31
N PHE A 327 15.24 -1.72 -12.40
CA PHE A 327 15.98 -2.63 -13.28
C PHE A 327 15.67 -4.11 -12.95
N LEU A 328 15.76 -4.50 -11.68
CA LEU A 328 15.50 -5.88 -11.25
C LEU A 328 14.03 -6.29 -11.42
N LEU A 329 13.10 -5.38 -11.13
CA LEU A 329 11.66 -5.59 -11.34
C LEU A 329 11.34 -5.84 -12.82
N LEU A 330 11.89 -5.02 -13.72
CA LEU A 330 11.65 -5.14 -15.16
C LEU A 330 12.32 -6.38 -15.75
N CYS A 331 13.39 -6.90 -15.13
CA CYS A 331 14.01 -8.17 -15.51
C CYS A 331 13.20 -9.41 -15.08
N GLN A 332 12.19 -9.28 -14.20
CA GLN A 332 11.36 -10.42 -13.82
C GLN A 332 10.31 -10.73 -14.89
N PHE A 333 10.19 -11.99 -15.31
CA PHE A 333 9.14 -12.37 -16.26
C PHE A 333 7.73 -12.15 -15.72
N VAL A 334 7.47 -12.57 -14.47
CA VAL A 334 6.16 -12.42 -13.80
C VAL A 334 6.39 -11.86 -12.40
N ASN A 335 5.54 -10.92 -12.02
CA ASN A 335 5.36 -10.47 -10.64
C ASN A 335 3.89 -10.71 -10.23
N ASN A 336 3.65 -11.03 -8.96
CA ASN A 336 2.30 -11.28 -8.45
C ASN A 336 1.89 -10.19 -7.48
N LEU A 337 0.62 -9.82 -7.54
CA LEU A 337 -0.02 -8.91 -6.60
C LEU A 337 -1.32 -9.57 -6.11
N GLU A 338 -1.44 -9.66 -4.80
CA GLU A 338 -2.66 -10.06 -4.11
C GLU A 338 -3.20 -8.87 -3.34
N VAL A 339 -4.51 -8.67 -3.41
CA VAL A 339 -5.20 -7.55 -2.79
C VAL A 339 -6.31 -8.10 -1.93
N ILE A 340 -6.35 -7.67 -0.68
CA ILE A 340 -7.40 -8.05 0.26
C ILE A 340 -8.17 -6.77 0.60
N HIS A 341 -9.42 -6.72 0.18
CA HIS A 341 -10.35 -5.64 0.49
C HIS A 341 -11.09 -5.99 1.79
N LEU A 342 -10.85 -5.21 2.83
CA LEU A 342 -11.60 -5.35 4.08
C LEU A 342 -12.91 -4.56 4.01
N PRO A 343 -13.95 -4.91 4.78
CA PRO A 343 -15.16 -4.11 4.87
C PRO A 343 -14.86 -2.67 5.32
N VAL A 344 -15.81 -1.76 5.07
CA VAL A 344 -15.65 -0.37 5.54
C VAL A 344 -15.62 -0.39 7.07
N TYR A 345 -14.59 0.23 7.64
CA TYR A 345 -14.43 0.38 9.08
C TYR A 345 -15.11 1.67 9.52
N TYR A 346 -16.10 1.54 10.40
CA TYR A 346 -16.83 2.66 11.00
C TYR A 346 -16.27 2.93 12.40
N PRO A 347 -15.75 4.15 12.67
CA PRO A 347 -15.20 4.45 13.98
C PRO A 347 -16.30 4.54 15.04
N SER A 348 -16.06 3.94 16.20
CA SER A 348 -16.84 4.15 17.41
C SER A 348 -16.72 5.60 17.93
N GLU A 349 -17.62 6.02 18.82
CA GLU A 349 -17.53 7.37 19.42
C GLU A 349 -16.19 7.61 20.13
N GLN A 350 -15.64 6.60 20.81
CA GLN A 350 -14.31 6.68 21.44
C GLN A 350 -13.20 6.90 20.41
N GLU A 351 -13.25 6.21 19.27
CA GLU A 351 -12.29 6.38 18.18
C GLU A 351 -12.42 7.73 17.46
N LYS A 352 -13.63 8.29 17.41
CA LYS A 352 -13.87 9.66 16.92
C LYS A 352 -13.28 10.73 17.84
N GLU A 353 -13.13 10.44 19.13
CA GLU A 353 -12.50 11.30 20.13
C GLU A 353 -10.98 11.11 20.18
N ASP A 354 -10.49 9.87 19.99
CA ASP A 354 -9.06 9.53 19.94
C ASP A 354 -8.65 8.97 18.56
N PRO A 355 -8.12 9.82 17.66
CA PRO A 355 -7.60 9.40 16.36
C PRO A 355 -6.43 8.41 16.43
N LYS A 356 -5.68 8.35 17.54
CA LYS A 356 -4.60 7.37 17.71
C LYS A 356 -5.19 6.00 18.00
N LEU A 357 -6.22 5.93 18.84
CA LEU A 357 -6.98 4.71 19.09
C LEU A 357 -7.57 4.18 17.78
N TYR A 358 -8.23 5.06 17.01
CA TYR A 358 -8.78 4.70 15.71
C TYR A 358 -7.71 4.12 14.76
N ALA A 359 -6.59 4.84 14.62
CA ALA A 359 -5.47 4.38 13.78
C ALA A 359 -4.93 3.01 14.23
N ASN A 360 -4.81 2.79 15.53
CA ASN A 360 -4.29 1.55 16.09
C ASN A 360 -5.25 0.37 15.92
N ASN A 361 -6.56 0.59 16.06
CA ASN A 361 -7.54 -0.47 15.87
C ASN A 361 -7.64 -0.89 14.40
N VAL A 362 -7.64 0.06 13.46
CA VAL A 362 -7.58 -0.25 12.02
C VAL A 362 -6.29 -0.98 11.67
N ARG A 363 -5.16 -0.57 12.26
CA ARG A 363 -3.87 -1.26 12.10
C ARG A 363 -3.93 -2.71 12.59
N LYS A 364 -4.50 -2.95 13.78
CA LYS A 364 -4.68 -4.30 14.34
C LYS A 364 -5.57 -5.17 13.47
N LEU A 365 -6.70 -4.63 12.99
CA LEU A 365 -7.58 -5.31 12.05
C LEU A 365 -6.80 -5.72 10.79
N MET A 366 -6.09 -4.78 10.16
CA MET A 366 -5.29 -5.07 8.97
C MET A 366 -4.18 -6.09 9.24
N ALA A 367 -3.61 -6.11 10.45
CA ALA A 367 -2.61 -7.09 10.83
C ALA A 367 -3.17 -8.50 10.94
N VAL A 368 -4.33 -8.65 11.59
CA VAL A 368 -5.02 -9.94 11.74
C VAL A 368 -5.46 -10.48 10.38
N GLU A 369 -6.21 -9.69 9.61
CA GLU A 369 -6.76 -10.12 8.31
C GLU A 369 -5.67 -10.31 7.25
N GLY A 370 -4.60 -9.52 7.32
CA GLY A 370 -3.47 -9.61 6.39
C GLY A 370 -2.43 -10.66 6.76
N ASN A 371 -2.52 -11.25 7.96
CA ASN A 371 -1.46 -12.01 8.59
C ASN A 371 -0.10 -11.25 8.58
N LEU A 372 -0.14 -9.99 9.02
CA LEU A 372 1.01 -9.08 9.05
C LEU A 372 1.50 -8.87 10.48
N ILE A 373 2.81 -8.72 10.66
CA ILE A 373 3.43 -8.57 11.96
C ILE A 373 3.46 -7.09 12.37
N LEU A 374 2.99 -6.77 13.57
CA LEU A 374 3.08 -5.42 14.10
C LEU A 374 4.53 -5.10 14.52
N SER A 375 5.03 -3.93 14.12
CA SER A 375 6.33 -3.40 14.55
C SER A 375 6.21 -1.98 15.09
N ASP A 376 7.00 -1.62 16.10
CA ASP A 376 7.02 -0.26 16.64
C ASP A 376 8.02 0.67 15.94
N LEU A 377 8.73 0.16 14.92
CA LEU A 377 9.70 0.94 14.15
C LEU A 377 9.02 1.89 13.16
N GLY A 378 9.67 2.99 12.83
CA GLY A 378 9.16 3.99 11.90
C GLY A 378 10.19 4.49 10.89
N LEU A 379 9.87 5.60 10.25
CA LEU A 379 10.72 6.20 9.22
C LEU A 379 12.12 6.60 9.74
N ALA A 380 12.27 6.94 11.02
CA ALA A 380 13.56 7.29 11.60
C ALA A 380 14.48 6.07 11.64
N GLU A 381 13.97 4.95 12.12
CA GLU A 381 14.65 3.66 12.21
C GLU A 381 14.99 3.13 10.82
N LYS A 382 14.09 3.33 9.83
CA LYS A 382 14.39 3.00 8.43
C LYS A 382 15.61 3.75 7.90
N ARG A 383 15.76 5.03 8.22
CA ARG A 383 16.94 5.82 7.79
C ARG A 383 18.22 5.34 8.46
N VAL A 384 18.14 4.98 9.75
CA VAL A 384 19.25 4.37 10.48
C VAL A 384 19.70 3.07 9.80
N TYR A 385 18.74 2.18 9.50
CA TYR A 385 19.02 0.93 8.81
C TYR A 385 19.65 1.16 7.42
N HIS A 386 19.13 2.09 6.64
CA HIS A 386 19.71 2.45 5.33
C HIS A 386 21.12 3.02 5.44
N ALA A 387 21.41 3.83 6.46
CA ALA A 387 22.75 4.38 6.68
C ALA A 387 23.74 3.27 7.03
N ALA A 388 23.35 2.35 7.91
CA ALA A 388 24.14 1.18 8.29
C ALA A 388 24.46 0.29 7.06
N LEU A 389 23.47 -0.03 6.24
CA LEU A 389 23.67 -0.82 5.01
C LEU A 389 24.60 -0.16 3.97
N ASN A 390 24.75 1.17 4.01
CA ASN A 390 25.66 1.89 3.11
C ASN A 390 27.06 2.09 3.71
N GLY A 391 27.36 1.49 4.87
CA GLY A 391 28.66 1.63 5.55
C GLY A 391 28.87 3.01 6.21
N ASN A 392 27.82 3.80 6.36
CA ASN A 392 27.88 5.08 7.07
C ASN A 392 27.74 4.82 8.58
N ASN A 393 28.85 4.50 9.25
CA ASN A 393 28.91 4.31 10.71
C ASN A 393 28.79 5.62 11.51
N SER A 394 28.55 6.76 10.87
CA SER A 394 28.29 8.05 11.52
C SER A 394 26.79 8.25 11.77
N LEU A 395 26.25 7.55 12.77
CA LEU A 395 24.93 7.88 13.33
C LEU A 395 25.09 8.55 14.70
N PRO A 396 24.26 9.57 15.03
CA PRO A 396 24.26 10.16 16.35
C PRO A 396 23.90 9.10 17.39
N ARG A 397 24.80 8.88 18.34
CA ARG A 397 24.47 8.19 19.59
C ARG A 397 23.37 8.99 20.30
N ALA A 398 22.35 8.29 20.77
CA ALA A 398 21.25 8.75 21.64
C ALA A 398 20.01 9.38 20.95
N LEU A 399 18.95 8.56 20.83
CA LEU A 399 17.58 8.95 21.18
C LEU A 399 16.98 7.87 22.09
N HIS A 400 17.66 7.62 23.20
CA HIS A 400 17.02 7.11 24.41
C HIS A 400 17.41 8.03 25.56
N GLN A 401 16.57 9.05 25.76
CA GLN A 401 16.25 9.59 27.07
C GLN A 401 14.82 10.12 26.97
N LYS A 402 13.87 9.25 27.32
CA LYS A 402 12.70 9.72 28.06
C LYS A 402 13.20 9.82 29.49
N ASP A 403 13.56 11.03 29.90
CA ASP A 403 13.59 11.36 31.32
C ASP A 403 12.17 11.86 31.67
N ASP A 404 11.56 11.14 32.61
CA ASP A 404 10.47 11.47 33.53
C ASP A 404 9.31 12.40 33.10
#